data_AF-A0A842VWW3-F1
#
_entry.id   AF-A0A842VWW3-F1
#
_cell.length_a   1.000
_cell.length_b   1.000
_cell.length_c   1.000
_cell.angle_alpha   90.00
_cell.angle_beta   90.00
_cell.angle_gamma   90.00
#
_symmetry.space_group_name_H-M   'P 1'
#
loop_
_entity.id
_entity.type
_entity.pdbx_description
1 polymer ?
#
loop_
_entity_poly.entity_id
_entity_poly.type
_entity_poly.pdbx_seq_one_letter_code
_entity_poly.pdbx_strand_id
1 'polypeptide(L)'
;MKFKWNFKQQLLYNLFLLILCCFFIIICASLYDGEFNLRDVCISNLGNPELNSRGWWIFSICMCLMAILIIPHILYLYRNINFYSRILEQIWLFLLIMGSIGMFFVGIVNEINYPTHLAFAAIAFGGYGLALILALVIMLVRVIKGEKWPNLVSYIIMAIFMSVLLGIIIREIVVYGIRNPSDLNFTEWIAFFLIIGWIFSMTIIVKR
;
A
#
# COMPACT_ATOMS: atom_id res chain seq x y z
N MET A 1 7.65 -14.90 23.48
CA MET A 1 8.76 -15.20 22.53
C MET A 1 9.07 -13.95 21.71
N LYS A 2 10.26 -13.34 21.84
CA LYS A 2 10.63 -12.12 21.07
C LYS A 2 11.10 -12.53 19.67
N PHE A 3 10.16 -12.72 18.74
CA PHE A 3 10.49 -13.00 17.35
C PHE A 3 11.17 -11.76 16.73
N LYS A 4 12.48 -11.84 16.43
CA LYS A 4 13.26 -10.72 15.87
C LYS A 4 13.84 -11.14 14.52
N TRP A 5 13.28 -10.60 13.45
CA TRP A 5 13.83 -10.78 12.11
C TRP A 5 15.07 -9.94 11.89
N ASN A 6 16.06 -10.54 11.22
CA ASN A 6 17.17 -9.80 10.65
C ASN A 6 16.78 -9.20 9.27
N PHE A 7 17.62 -8.32 8.74
CA PHE A 7 17.37 -7.65 7.45
C PHE A 7 17.13 -8.64 6.29
N LYS A 8 17.94 -9.71 6.18
CA LYS A 8 17.80 -10.71 5.11
C LYS A 8 16.46 -11.44 5.18
N GLN A 9 16.03 -11.81 6.38
CA GLN A 9 14.74 -12.44 6.62
C GLN A 9 13.58 -11.51 6.25
N GLN A 10 13.64 -10.24 6.66
CA GLN A 10 12.61 -9.25 6.28
C GLN A 10 12.56 -9.05 4.76
N LEU A 11 13.71 -8.94 4.10
CA LEU A 11 13.77 -8.74 2.66
C LEU A 11 13.16 -9.93 1.90
N LEU A 12 13.53 -11.15 2.28
CA LEU A 12 12.95 -12.37 1.71
C LEU A 12 11.45 -12.47 1.99
N TYR A 13 11.02 -12.06 3.18
CA TYR A 13 9.60 -12.01 3.53
C TYR A 13 8.83 -11.03 2.63
N ASN A 14 9.32 -9.81 2.44
CA ASN A 14 8.68 -8.86 1.55
C ASN A 14 8.64 -9.38 0.10
N LEU A 15 9.74 -9.96 -0.39
CA LEU A 15 9.77 -10.59 -1.73
C LEU A 15 8.71 -11.68 -1.85
N PHE A 16 8.55 -12.52 -0.83
CA PHE A 16 7.47 -13.51 -0.77
C PHE A 16 6.09 -12.84 -0.83
N LEU A 17 5.85 -11.78 -0.05
CA LEU A 17 4.58 -11.03 -0.08
C LEU A 17 4.27 -10.46 -1.46
N LEU A 18 5.27 -9.88 -2.13
CA LEU A 18 5.12 -9.34 -3.49
C LEU A 18 4.78 -10.43 -4.49
N ILE A 19 5.56 -11.51 -4.51
CA ILE A 19 5.35 -12.64 -5.42
C ILE A 19 3.95 -13.21 -5.20
N LEU A 20 3.55 -13.41 -3.95
CA LEU A 20 2.23 -13.92 -3.59
C LEU A 20 1.12 -12.99 -4.08
N CYS A 21 1.26 -11.68 -3.85
CA CYS A 21 0.28 -10.69 -4.26
C CYS A 21 0.15 -10.59 -5.78
N CYS A 22 1.28 -10.52 -6.50
CA CYS A 22 1.30 -10.54 -7.96
C CYS A 22 0.70 -11.84 -8.51
N PHE A 23 1.01 -12.99 -7.91
CA PHE A 23 0.45 -14.28 -8.30
C PHE A 23 -1.08 -14.28 -8.23
N PHE A 24 -1.65 -13.82 -7.11
CA PHE A 24 -3.10 -13.72 -6.96
C PHE A 24 -3.73 -12.72 -7.95
N ILE A 25 -3.11 -11.56 -8.15
CA ILE A 25 -3.59 -10.55 -9.11
C ILE A 25 -3.59 -11.11 -10.54
N ILE A 26 -2.53 -11.78 -10.96
CA ILE A 26 -2.43 -12.40 -12.29
C ILE A 26 -3.53 -13.45 -12.47
N ILE A 27 -3.78 -14.29 -11.45
CA ILE A 27 -4.89 -15.25 -11.50
C ILE A 27 -6.23 -14.54 -11.64
N CYS A 28 -6.51 -13.53 -10.82
CA CYS A 28 -7.77 -12.80 -10.87
C CYS A 28 -7.98 -12.09 -12.22
N ALA A 29 -6.91 -11.51 -12.78
CA ALA A 29 -6.92 -10.89 -14.10
C ALA A 29 -7.15 -11.92 -15.22
N SER A 30 -6.56 -13.12 -15.12
CA SER A 30 -6.76 -14.20 -16.10
C SER A 30 -8.18 -14.81 -16.08
N LEU A 31 -8.90 -14.64 -14.97
CA LEU A 31 -10.27 -15.13 -14.77
C LEU A 31 -11.34 -14.06 -15.00
N TYR A 32 -10.92 -12.83 -15.32
CA TYR A 32 -11.81 -11.70 -15.57
C TYR A 32 -12.76 -12.01 -16.74
N ASP A 33 -14.03 -11.64 -16.63
CA ASP A 33 -15.04 -12.06 -17.61
C ASP A 33 -15.01 -11.24 -18.91
N GLY A 34 -14.40 -10.05 -18.87
CA GLY A 34 -14.16 -9.19 -20.03
C GLY A 34 -12.68 -9.14 -20.46
N GLU A 35 -12.38 -8.27 -21.42
CA GLU A 35 -11.00 -7.94 -21.76
C GLU A 35 -10.33 -7.20 -20.59
N PHE A 36 -9.20 -7.74 -20.10
CA PHE A 36 -8.47 -7.13 -19.00
C PHE A 36 -7.41 -6.16 -19.54
N ASN A 37 -7.51 -4.89 -19.13
CA ASN A 37 -6.49 -3.87 -19.34
C ASN A 37 -6.34 -3.03 -18.07
N LEU A 38 -5.11 -2.83 -17.58
CA LEU A 38 -4.84 -2.02 -16.38
C LEU A 38 -5.34 -0.58 -16.49
N ARG A 39 -5.51 -0.05 -17.70
CA ARG A 39 -6.05 1.29 -17.92
C ARG A 39 -7.57 1.34 -17.76
N ASP A 40 -8.25 0.26 -18.14
CA ASP A 40 -9.71 0.23 -18.31
C ASP A 40 -10.41 -0.57 -17.19
N VAL A 41 -9.65 -1.26 -16.35
CA VAL A 41 -10.13 -2.09 -15.24
C VAL A 41 -9.48 -1.62 -13.95
N CYS A 42 -10.26 -1.16 -12.97
CA CYS A 42 -9.80 -0.91 -11.60
C CYS A 42 -9.23 -2.18 -10.97
N ILE A 43 -8.32 -2.04 -10.00
CA ILE A 43 -7.91 -3.20 -9.19
C ILE A 43 -9.08 -3.75 -8.38
N SER A 44 -9.98 -2.89 -7.88
CA SER A 44 -11.19 -3.27 -7.16
C SER A 44 -12.20 -4.05 -8.01
N ASN A 45 -12.25 -3.81 -9.33
CA ASN A 45 -13.09 -4.59 -10.26
C ASN A 45 -12.73 -6.08 -10.22
N LEU A 46 -11.47 -6.43 -9.90
CA LEU A 46 -11.07 -7.83 -9.73
C LEU A 46 -11.79 -8.52 -8.58
N GLY A 47 -12.29 -7.77 -7.60
CA GLY A 47 -13.11 -8.23 -6.48
C GLY A 47 -14.62 -8.11 -6.68
N ASN A 48 -15.07 -7.64 -7.85
CA ASN A 48 -16.49 -7.45 -8.13
C ASN A 48 -17.09 -8.73 -8.78
N PRO A 49 -18.06 -9.42 -8.14
CA PRO A 49 -18.62 -10.66 -8.68
C PRO A 49 -19.47 -10.47 -9.94
N GLU A 50 -19.90 -9.25 -10.27
CA GLU A 50 -20.61 -8.97 -11.53
C GLU A 50 -19.65 -8.79 -12.72
N LEU A 51 -18.39 -8.40 -12.46
CA LEU A 51 -17.37 -8.16 -13.50
C LEU A 51 -16.32 -9.30 -13.59
N ASN A 52 -16.13 -10.03 -12.50
CA ASN A 52 -15.18 -11.12 -12.36
C ASN A 52 -15.80 -12.32 -11.62
N SER A 53 -16.84 -12.93 -12.22
CA SER A 53 -17.67 -13.95 -11.59
C SER A 53 -16.88 -15.18 -11.11
N ARG A 54 -15.72 -15.45 -11.72
CA ARG A 54 -14.84 -16.58 -11.40
C ARG A 54 -13.68 -16.20 -10.47
N GLY A 55 -13.17 -14.99 -10.54
CA GLY A 55 -11.96 -14.55 -9.82
C GLY A 55 -12.21 -13.70 -8.57
N TRP A 56 -13.41 -13.15 -8.36
CA TRP A 56 -13.68 -12.18 -7.29
C TRP A 56 -13.35 -12.70 -5.88
N TRP A 57 -13.63 -13.98 -5.59
CA TRP A 57 -13.38 -14.58 -4.29
C TRP A 57 -11.88 -14.81 -4.06
N ILE A 58 -11.10 -15.05 -5.12
CA ILE A 58 -9.64 -15.17 -5.06
C ILE A 58 -9.05 -13.81 -4.69
N PHE A 59 -9.54 -12.73 -5.31
CA PHE A 59 -9.13 -11.37 -4.98
C PHE A 59 -9.45 -11.03 -3.52
N SER A 60 -10.66 -11.38 -3.07
CA SER A 60 -11.12 -11.19 -1.70
C SER A 60 -10.19 -11.87 -0.68
N ILE A 61 -9.84 -13.14 -0.92
CA ILE A 61 -8.89 -13.90 -0.10
C ILE A 61 -7.51 -13.25 -0.14
N CYS A 62 -7.02 -12.84 -1.31
CA CYS A 62 -5.74 -12.16 -1.46
C CYS A 62 -5.67 -10.91 -0.60
N MET A 63 -6.66 -10.02 -0.69
CA MET A 63 -6.68 -8.76 0.07
C MET A 63 -6.74 -9.01 1.59
N CYS A 64 -7.60 -9.94 2.04
CA CYS A 64 -7.66 -10.34 3.44
C CYS A 64 -6.32 -10.92 3.95
N LEU A 65 -5.73 -11.82 3.16
CA LEU A 65 -4.47 -12.47 3.52
C LEU A 65 -3.32 -11.47 3.57
N MET A 66 -3.21 -10.59 2.57
CA MET A 66 -2.18 -9.55 2.51
C MET A 66 -2.30 -8.56 3.67
N ALA A 67 -3.52 -8.19 4.06
CA ALA A 67 -3.77 -7.35 5.23
C ALA A 67 -3.28 -7.98 6.55
N ILE A 68 -3.30 -9.30 6.68
CA ILE A 68 -2.76 -10.01 7.85
C ILE A 68 -1.24 -10.14 7.73
N LEU A 69 -0.75 -10.57 6.56
CA LEU A 69 0.67 -10.82 6.33
C LEU A 69 1.52 -9.55 6.26
N ILE A 70 0.94 -8.37 6.12
CA ILE A 70 1.71 -7.13 6.24
C ILE A 70 2.06 -6.78 7.71
N ILE A 71 1.34 -7.33 8.70
CA ILE A 71 1.56 -7.00 10.12
C ILE A 71 2.99 -7.32 10.59
N PRO A 72 3.59 -8.49 10.28
CA PRO A 72 5.00 -8.75 10.60
C PRO A 72 5.97 -7.69 10.05
N HIS A 73 5.71 -7.18 8.84
CA HIS A 73 6.49 -6.09 8.24
C HIS A 73 6.30 -4.77 9.00
N ILE A 74 5.05 -4.41 9.34
CA ILE A 74 4.75 -3.22 10.16
C ILE A 74 5.51 -3.29 11.50
N LEU A 75 5.48 -4.44 12.18
CA LEU A 75 6.17 -4.65 13.45
C LEU A 75 7.70 -4.61 13.28
N TYR A 76 8.24 -5.09 12.17
CA TYR A 76 9.66 -4.94 11.87
C TYR A 76 10.04 -3.47 11.72
N LEU A 77 9.30 -2.71 10.93
CA LEU A 77 9.57 -1.29 10.75
C LEU A 77 9.44 -0.51 12.06
N TYR A 78 8.37 -0.75 12.83
CA TYR A 78 8.15 -0.16 14.16
C TYR A 78 9.36 -0.32 15.08
N ARG A 79 10.02 -1.49 15.06
CA ARG A 79 11.18 -1.76 15.93
C ARG A 79 12.49 -1.14 15.44
N ASN A 80 12.59 -0.76 14.17
CA ASN A 80 13.86 -0.37 13.57
C ASN A 80 13.88 1.11 13.14
N ILE A 81 12.72 1.71 12.83
CA ILE A 81 12.58 3.15 12.64
C ILE A 81 12.71 3.80 14.02
N ASN A 82 13.73 4.66 14.18
CA ASN A 82 13.89 5.43 15.40
C ASN A 82 13.17 6.78 15.23
N PHE A 83 12.02 6.91 15.88
CA PHE A 83 11.25 8.15 15.91
C PHE A 83 11.77 9.07 17.02
N TYR A 84 11.76 10.38 16.78
CA TYR A 84 12.12 11.37 17.81
C TYR A 84 11.15 11.41 18.98
N SER A 85 9.89 11.09 18.71
CA SER A 85 8.80 11.16 19.67
C SER A 85 8.03 9.86 19.65
N ARG A 86 7.81 9.31 20.84
CA ARG A 86 6.99 8.11 21.04
C ARG A 86 5.55 8.31 20.57
N ILE A 87 5.03 9.54 20.63
CA ILE A 87 3.70 9.87 20.13
C ILE A 87 3.64 9.73 18.61
N LEU A 88 4.64 10.25 17.89
CA LEU A 88 4.68 10.13 16.42
C LEU A 88 4.82 8.67 15.99
N GLU A 89 5.62 7.88 16.71
CA GLU A 89 5.76 6.45 16.50
C GLU A 89 4.42 5.71 16.67
N GLN A 90 3.67 6.04 17.73
CA GLN A 90 2.34 5.46 17.99
C GLN A 90 1.30 5.86 16.94
N ILE A 91 1.29 7.13 16.53
CA ILE A 91 0.41 7.61 15.46
C ILE A 91 0.74 6.88 14.15
N TRP A 92 2.03 6.78 13.80
CA TRP A 92 2.47 6.08 12.60
C TRP A 92 2.05 4.61 12.61
N LEU A 93 2.26 3.90 13.73
CA LEU A 93 1.83 2.51 13.89
C LEU A 93 0.31 2.38 13.79
N PHE A 94 -0.44 3.27 14.44
CA PHE A 94 -1.90 3.28 14.39
C PHE A 94 -2.41 3.44 12.96
N LEU A 95 -1.85 4.39 12.19
CA LEU A 95 -2.20 4.61 10.79
C LEU A 95 -1.97 3.36 9.93
N LEU A 96 -0.87 2.64 10.13
CA LEU A 96 -0.61 1.39 9.42
C LEU A 96 -1.57 0.28 9.79
N ILE A 97 -1.91 0.14 11.08
CA ILE A 97 -2.91 -0.82 11.54
C ILE A 97 -4.28 -0.51 10.92
N MET A 98 -4.67 0.77 10.91
CA MET A 98 -5.90 1.21 10.23
C MET A 98 -5.86 0.90 8.74
N GLY A 99 -4.72 1.13 8.08
CA GLY A 99 -4.50 0.75 6.68
C GLY A 99 -4.72 -0.75 6.43
N SER A 100 -4.19 -1.61 7.30
CA SER A 100 -4.40 -3.06 7.24
C SER A 100 -5.85 -3.46 7.49
N ILE A 101 -6.53 -2.84 8.47
CA ILE A 101 -7.95 -3.08 8.74
C ILE A 101 -8.80 -2.69 7.52
N GLY A 102 -8.55 -1.51 6.93
CA GLY A 102 -9.23 -1.08 5.71
C GLY A 102 -9.02 -2.06 4.57
N MET A 103 -7.78 -2.50 4.33
CA MET A 103 -7.44 -3.48 3.29
C MET A 103 -8.16 -4.83 3.50
N PHE A 104 -8.26 -5.29 4.75
CA PHE A 104 -8.99 -6.51 5.08
C PHE A 104 -10.47 -6.39 4.73
N PHE A 105 -11.11 -5.27 5.12
CA PHE A 105 -12.53 -5.05 4.83
C PHE A 105 -12.80 -4.73 3.35
N VAL A 106 -11.86 -4.18 2.60
CA VAL A 106 -11.92 -4.11 1.12
C VAL A 106 -12.00 -5.51 0.51
N GLY A 107 -11.32 -6.49 1.09
CA GLY A 107 -11.43 -7.89 0.67
C GLY A 107 -12.78 -8.53 1.00
N ILE A 108 -13.50 -8.05 2.02
CA ILE A 108 -14.81 -8.60 2.42
C ILE A 108 -15.96 -7.90 1.68
N VAL A 109 -15.88 -6.58 1.56
CA VAL A 109 -16.91 -5.75 0.97
C VAL A 109 -16.52 -5.44 -0.47
N ASN A 110 -17.16 -6.12 -1.42
CA ASN A 110 -16.96 -5.86 -2.84
C ASN A 110 -17.62 -4.53 -3.27
N GLU A 111 -17.33 -4.11 -4.50
CA GLU A 111 -17.79 -2.83 -5.05
C GLU A 111 -19.30 -2.72 -5.29
N ILE A 112 -20.05 -3.83 -5.28
CA ILE A 112 -21.51 -3.78 -5.42
C ILE A 112 -22.11 -2.95 -4.27
N ASN A 113 -21.53 -3.06 -3.07
CA ASN A 113 -21.83 -2.14 -1.97
C ASN A 113 -20.87 -0.93 -2.00
N TYR A 114 -20.96 -0.15 -3.07
CA TYR A 114 -20.01 0.92 -3.39
C TYR A 114 -19.72 1.90 -2.25
N PRO A 115 -20.70 2.45 -1.51
CA PRO A 115 -20.40 3.41 -0.43
C PRO A 115 -19.58 2.80 0.70
N THR A 116 -19.88 1.54 1.05
CA THR A 116 -19.19 0.82 2.13
C THR A 116 -17.78 0.42 1.68
N HIS A 117 -17.65 -0.07 0.43
CA HIS A 117 -16.37 -0.38 -0.18
C HIS A 117 -15.45 0.85 -0.20
N LEU A 118 -15.97 1.99 -0.68
CA LEU A 118 -15.24 3.25 -0.76
C LEU A 118 -14.76 3.73 0.62
N ALA A 119 -15.57 3.59 1.66
CA ALA A 119 -15.18 3.93 3.03
C ALA A 119 -13.98 3.08 3.50
N PHE A 120 -13.98 1.77 3.24
CA PHE A 120 -12.86 0.90 3.60
C PHE A 120 -11.63 1.12 2.74
N ALA A 121 -11.81 1.41 1.45
CA ALA A 121 -10.72 1.81 0.55
C ALA A 121 -10.07 3.11 1.05
N ALA A 122 -10.87 4.11 1.45
CA ALA A 122 -10.38 5.36 2.01
C ALA A 122 -9.60 5.15 3.32
N ILE A 123 -10.06 4.23 4.19
CA ILE A 123 -9.31 3.84 5.39
C ILE A 123 -7.98 3.15 5.02
N ALA A 124 -7.98 2.26 4.04
CA ALA A 124 -6.80 1.53 3.58
C ALA A 124 -5.74 2.50 3.00
N PHE A 125 -6.11 3.23 1.95
CA PHE A 125 -5.22 4.18 1.28
C PHE A 125 -4.87 5.36 2.17
N GLY A 126 -5.81 5.89 2.95
CA GLY A 126 -5.57 6.97 3.90
C GLY A 126 -4.61 6.55 5.02
N GLY A 127 -4.82 5.36 5.61
CA GLY A 127 -3.93 4.82 6.64
C GLY A 127 -2.49 4.65 6.16
N TYR A 128 -2.29 3.92 5.06
CA TYR A 128 -0.95 3.72 4.48
C TYR A 128 -0.33 5.03 3.96
N GLY A 129 -1.11 5.84 3.25
CA GLY A 129 -0.65 7.10 2.66
C GLY A 129 -0.22 8.13 3.72
N LEU A 130 -1.01 8.32 4.78
CA LEU A 130 -0.64 9.22 5.87
C LEU A 130 0.56 8.69 6.67
N ALA A 131 0.64 7.37 6.90
CA ALA A 131 1.82 6.78 7.55
C ALA A 131 3.09 7.01 6.72
N LEU A 132 2.99 6.92 5.39
CA LEU A 132 4.08 7.20 4.48
C LEU A 132 4.51 8.67 4.56
N ILE A 133 3.57 9.61 4.45
CA ILE A 133 3.85 11.06 4.55
C ILE A 133 4.55 11.36 5.88
N LEU A 134 4.05 10.80 6.98
CA LEU A 134 4.66 10.98 8.30
C LEU A 134 6.09 10.42 8.34
N ALA A 135 6.34 9.25 7.76
CA ALA A 135 7.69 8.69 7.65
C ALA A 135 8.62 9.63 6.86
N LEU A 136 8.16 10.19 5.73
CA LEU A 136 8.93 11.16 4.95
C LEU A 136 9.27 12.43 5.73
N VAL A 137 8.31 12.98 6.47
CA VAL A 137 8.55 14.16 7.33
C VAL A 137 9.62 13.86 8.38
N ILE A 138 9.57 12.68 9.01
CA ILE A 138 10.57 12.28 10.00
C ILE A 138 11.94 12.13 9.34
N MET A 139 12.00 11.46 8.18
CA MET A 139 13.22 11.31 7.41
C MET A 139 13.85 12.67 7.09
N LEU A 140 13.05 13.65 6.64
CA LEU A 140 13.51 15.02 6.37
C LEU A 140 14.11 15.68 7.62
N VAL A 141 13.40 15.62 8.75
CA VAL A 141 13.89 16.21 10.01
C VAL A 141 15.23 15.59 10.43
N ARG A 142 15.41 14.28 10.25
CA ARG A 142 16.66 13.58 10.55
C ARG A 142 17.81 14.00 9.65
N VAL A 143 17.55 14.17 8.35
CA VAL A 143 18.52 14.69 7.38
C VAL A 143 18.94 16.11 7.74
N ILE A 144 18.00 16.99 8.08
CA ILE A 144 18.29 18.38 8.51
C ILE A 144 19.16 18.41 9.76
N LYS A 145 18.94 17.48 10.70
CA LYS A 145 19.74 17.35 11.92
C LYS A 145 21.11 16.67 11.70
N GLY A 146 21.45 16.31 10.47
CA GLY A 146 22.72 15.66 10.16
C GLY A 146 22.87 14.25 10.72
N GLU A 147 21.75 13.56 10.97
CA GLU A 147 21.81 12.18 11.47
C GLU A 147 22.29 11.22 10.37
N LYS A 148 22.98 10.16 10.77
CA LYS A 148 23.50 9.14 9.83
C LYS A 148 22.39 8.40 9.07
N TRP A 149 21.18 8.39 9.62
CA TRP A 149 20.04 7.67 9.05
C TRP A 149 18.77 8.53 9.12
N PRO A 150 17.94 8.53 8.06
CA PRO A 150 18.30 8.11 6.70
C PRO A 150 19.35 9.05 6.11
N ASN A 151 20.09 8.61 5.09
CA ASN A 151 20.95 9.53 4.35
C ASN A 151 20.13 10.40 3.38
N LEU A 152 20.69 11.52 2.96
CA LEU A 152 20.04 12.48 2.04
C LEU A 152 19.59 11.82 0.73
N VAL A 153 20.39 10.89 0.20
CA VAL A 153 20.09 10.19 -1.06
C VAL A 153 18.82 9.34 -0.92
N SER A 154 18.71 8.54 0.15
CA SER A 154 17.53 7.73 0.46
C SER A 154 16.28 8.59 0.65
N TYR A 155 16.42 9.75 1.29
CA TYR A 155 15.32 10.71 1.41
C TYR A 155 14.88 11.25 0.04
N ILE A 156 15.82 11.73 -0.79
CA ILE A 156 15.52 12.26 -2.13
C ILE A 156 14.85 11.21 -3.00
N ILE A 157 15.36 9.97 -3.01
CA ILE A 157 14.76 8.87 -3.80
C ILE A 157 13.31 8.64 -3.37
N MET A 158 13.04 8.55 -2.06
CA MET A 158 11.69 8.35 -1.54
C MET A 158 10.78 9.56 -1.84
N ALA A 159 11.29 10.78 -1.71
CA ALA A 159 10.54 12.00 -1.99
C ALA A 159 10.18 12.13 -3.47
N ILE A 160 11.11 11.81 -4.38
CA ILE A 160 10.86 11.78 -5.83
C ILE A 160 9.84 10.69 -6.15
N PHE A 161 10.04 9.47 -5.64
CA PHE A 161 9.11 8.35 -5.84
C PHE A 161 7.68 8.75 -5.44
N MET A 162 7.51 9.35 -4.28
CA MET A 162 6.22 9.85 -3.81
C MET A 162 5.65 10.99 -4.65
N SER A 163 6.48 11.95 -5.03
CA SER A 163 6.05 13.10 -5.81
C SER A 163 5.59 12.69 -7.21
N VAL A 164 6.27 11.74 -7.84
CA VAL A 164 5.88 11.17 -9.13
C VAL A 164 4.52 10.48 -9.02
N LEU A 165 4.32 9.66 -7.99
CA LEU A 165 3.09 8.89 -7.82
C LEU A 165 1.91 9.78 -7.43
N LEU A 166 2.10 10.75 -6.53
CA LEU A 166 1.10 11.79 -6.25
C LEU A 166 0.81 12.65 -7.48
N GLY A 167 1.84 12.98 -8.28
CA GLY A 167 1.68 13.72 -9.53
C GLY A 167 0.81 12.97 -10.53
N ILE A 168 0.95 11.64 -10.64
CA ILE A 168 0.08 10.80 -11.48
C ILE A 168 -1.36 10.83 -10.95
N ILE A 169 -1.56 10.64 -9.64
CA ILE A 169 -2.90 10.69 -9.01
C ILE A 169 -3.58 12.05 -9.26
N ILE A 170 -2.88 13.15 -9.01
CA ILE A 170 -3.40 14.51 -9.22
C ILE A 170 -3.70 14.74 -10.71
N ARG A 171 -2.79 14.34 -11.61
CA ARG A 171 -3.00 14.48 -13.05
C ARG A 171 -4.25 13.73 -13.50
N GLU A 172 -4.43 12.49 -13.07
CA GLU A 172 -5.62 11.69 -13.43
C GLU A 172 -6.90 12.37 -12.93
N ILE A 173 -6.91 12.84 -11.66
CA ILE A 173 -8.04 13.59 -11.09
C ILE A 173 -8.33 14.89 -11.88
N VAL A 174 -7.30 15.62 -12.30
CA VAL A 174 -7.47 16.87 -13.05
C VAL A 174 -7.95 16.62 -14.48
N VAL A 175 -7.43 15.60 -15.15
CA VAL A 175 -7.72 15.30 -16.57
C VAL A 175 -9.10 14.66 -16.72
N TYR A 176 -9.41 13.65 -15.91
CA TYR A 176 -10.65 12.88 -16.04
C TYR A 176 -11.76 13.38 -15.10
N GLY A 177 -11.39 14.16 -14.07
CA GLY A 177 -12.33 14.58 -13.04
C GLY A 177 -12.65 13.45 -12.05
N ILE A 178 -13.49 13.76 -11.07
CA ILE A 178 -14.12 12.77 -10.19
C ILE A 178 -15.62 12.77 -10.53
N ARG A 179 -15.95 12.48 -11.80
CA ARG A 179 -17.34 12.44 -12.24
C ARG A 179 -17.89 11.03 -12.14
N ASN A 180 -17.13 10.04 -12.58
CA ASN A 180 -17.46 8.63 -12.45
C ASN A 180 -16.32 7.84 -11.78
N PRO A 181 -16.62 6.78 -11.00
CA PRO A 181 -15.60 5.92 -10.39
C PRO A 181 -14.63 5.30 -11.41
N SER A 182 -15.10 5.01 -12.62
CA SER A 182 -14.30 4.49 -13.74
C SER A 182 -13.20 5.43 -14.20
N ASP A 183 -13.25 6.71 -13.85
CA ASP A 183 -12.23 7.70 -14.21
C ASP A 183 -10.94 7.52 -13.38
N LEU A 184 -10.98 6.66 -12.35
CA LEU A 184 -9.87 6.41 -11.41
C LEU A 184 -9.21 5.03 -11.59
N ASN A 185 -9.58 4.26 -12.62
CA ASN A 185 -9.05 2.91 -12.87
C ASN A 185 -7.54 2.80 -12.74
N PHE A 186 -6.81 3.64 -13.48
CA PHE A 186 -5.35 3.64 -13.45
C PHE A 186 -4.78 4.19 -12.14
N THR A 187 -5.49 5.15 -11.53
CA THR A 187 -5.09 5.76 -10.26
C THR A 187 -5.03 4.74 -9.12
N GLU A 188 -5.97 3.80 -9.07
CA GLU A 188 -5.97 2.75 -8.05
C GLU A 188 -4.76 1.81 -8.19
N TRP A 189 -4.41 1.41 -9.41
CA TRP A 189 -3.21 0.62 -9.67
C TRP A 189 -1.94 1.34 -9.23
N ILE A 190 -1.84 2.64 -9.54
CA ILE A 190 -0.70 3.47 -9.14
C ILE A 190 -0.62 3.59 -7.62
N ALA A 191 -1.75 3.80 -6.94
CA ALA A 191 -1.81 3.86 -5.48
C ALA A 191 -1.44 2.50 -4.84
N PHE A 192 -1.88 1.40 -5.43
CA PHE A 192 -1.53 0.06 -4.99
C PHE A 192 -0.02 -0.22 -5.14
N PHE A 193 0.56 0.04 -6.31
CA PHE A 193 2.01 -0.11 -6.54
C PHE A 193 2.83 0.84 -5.67
N LEU A 194 2.31 2.03 -5.35
CA LEU A 194 2.92 2.96 -4.42
C LEU A 194 3.10 2.33 -3.03
N ILE A 195 2.02 1.77 -2.48
CA ILE A 195 2.04 1.12 -1.16
C ILE A 195 3.02 -0.05 -1.14
N ILE A 196 3.00 -0.89 -2.18
CA ILE A 196 3.92 -2.02 -2.31
C ILE A 196 5.37 -1.53 -2.42
N GLY A 197 5.66 -0.61 -3.33
CA GLY A 197 7.01 -0.07 -3.53
C GLY A 197 7.56 0.59 -2.26
N TRP A 198 6.69 1.24 -1.49
CA TRP A 198 7.03 1.82 -0.19
C TRP A 198 7.43 0.78 0.85
N ILE A 199 6.68 -0.32 1.01
CA ILE A 199 7.00 -1.43 1.93
C ILE A 199 8.42 -1.95 1.70
N PHE A 200 8.79 -2.14 0.44
CA PHE A 200 10.13 -2.57 0.05
C PHE A 200 11.18 -1.52 0.33
N SER A 201 10.92 -0.30 -0.11
CA SER A 201 11.85 0.82 0.03
C SER A 201 12.16 1.10 1.50
N MET A 202 11.16 1.08 2.38
CA MET A 202 11.37 1.26 3.82
C MET A 202 12.22 0.18 4.45
N THR A 203 12.11 -1.07 3.99
CA THR A 203 12.96 -2.15 4.49
C THR A 203 14.43 -1.91 4.15
N ILE A 204 14.70 -1.48 2.92
CA ILE A 204 16.05 -1.15 2.47
C ILE A 204 16.58 0.06 3.23
N ILE A 205 15.76 1.11 3.36
CA ILE A 205 16.16 2.35 4.03
C ILE A 205 16.50 2.05 5.48
N VAL A 206 15.64 1.34 6.21
CA VAL A 206 15.79 1.05 7.65
C VAL A 206 16.99 0.15 8.00
N LYS A 207 17.67 -0.44 7.02
CA LYS A 207 18.92 -1.14 7.22
C LYS A 207 19.98 -0.18 7.79
N ARG A 208 20.42 -0.45 9.02
CA ARG A 208 21.54 0.23 9.67
C ARG A 208 22.85 -0.48 9.33
#